data_AF-A0A936PSE2-F1
#
_entry.id   AF-A0A936PSE2-F1
#
_cell.length_a   1.000
_cell.length_b   1.000
_cell.length_c   1.000
_cell.angle_alpha   90.00
_cell.angle_beta   90.00
_cell.angle_gamma   90.00
#
_symmetry.space_group_name_H-M   'P 1'
#
loop_
_entity.id
_entity.type
_entity.pdbx_description
1 polymer ?
#
loop_
_entity_poly.entity_id
_entity_poly.type
_entity_poly.pdbx_seq_one_letter_code
_entity_poly.pdbx_strand_id
1 'polypeptide(L)'
;MAVPPKPEGVDAVGEGEAPACTEEGCRRSPGPLREACFHTLALQRAERDPEGALLACAEVKTDALHWECVADVAELRSPLDRPGAEALCETIPPKKWHDQCIFGLAMANVRGDPPYARAQCERAGMWRDFCRHDVNGEIAQVDPESALAFCLLESGTPLQNRGCFHGLGKYLGRTDPDLALAICARAPTHEPLYPQNCLHGLGWAVAETSQDAALTLCAKRGGAYADSCLMGVSANAKRFDAAEALRLCGGVVSEALREKCERFARR
;
A
#
# COMPACT_ATOMS: atom_id res chain seq x y z
N MET A 1 -12.62 -0.28 4.06
CA MET A 1 -11.48 -0.90 4.71
C MET A 1 -10.28 -0.17 4.19
N ALA A 2 -9.68 0.64 5.05
CA ALA A 2 -8.50 1.43 4.73
C ALA A 2 -7.36 0.50 4.31
N VAL A 3 -6.41 1.04 3.53
CA VAL A 3 -5.03 0.52 3.53
C VAL A 3 -4.68 0.24 5.00
N PRO A 4 -4.16 -0.94 5.36
CA PRO A 4 -3.69 -1.16 6.72
C PRO A 4 -2.74 0.01 7.00
N PRO A 5 -3.01 0.88 7.98
CA PRO A 5 -2.05 1.91 8.30
C PRO A 5 -0.73 1.19 8.61
N LYS A 6 0.39 1.71 8.11
CA LYS A 6 1.65 1.49 8.82
C LYS A 6 1.32 1.77 10.30
N PRO A 7 1.57 0.83 11.22
CA PRO A 7 1.28 1.05 12.64
C PRO A 7 1.80 2.44 13.04
N GLU A 8 1.04 3.16 13.86
CA GLU A 8 1.45 4.44 14.42
C GLU A 8 2.72 4.20 15.25
N GLY A 9 3.86 4.34 14.57
CA GLY A 9 5.20 4.08 15.05
C GLY A 9 6.10 5.13 14.40
N VAL A 10 6.07 6.31 14.99
CA VAL A 10 6.77 7.53 14.59
C VAL A 10 6.22 8.15 13.29
N ASP A 11 5.50 9.27 13.45
CA ASP A 11 5.24 10.21 12.35
C ASP A 11 6.51 10.38 11.52
N ALA A 12 6.37 10.32 10.20
CA ALA A 12 7.42 10.72 9.28
C ALA A 12 7.91 12.11 9.71
N VAL A 13 9.09 12.13 10.31
CA VAL A 13 9.77 13.37 10.69
C VAL A 13 9.88 14.17 9.40
N GLY A 14 9.28 15.36 9.39
CA GLY A 14 9.21 16.21 8.20
C GLY A 14 10.57 16.43 7.55
N GLU A 15 10.57 16.84 6.28
CA GLU A 15 11.70 17.03 5.35
C GLU A 15 12.87 17.89 5.90
N GLY A 16 13.53 17.38 6.93
CA GLY A 16 14.78 17.80 7.52
C GLY A 16 15.53 16.54 7.92
N GLU A 17 16.86 16.59 7.89
CA GLU A 17 17.71 15.46 8.28
C GLU A 17 17.30 14.99 9.68
N ALA A 18 16.66 13.82 9.78
CA ALA A 18 16.29 13.27 11.07
C ALA A 18 17.57 13.19 11.93
N PRO A 19 17.55 13.71 13.18
CA PRO A 19 18.75 13.74 13.99
C PRO A 19 19.34 12.33 14.10
N ALA A 20 20.64 12.20 13.83
CA ALA A 20 21.34 10.93 13.94
C ALA A 20 21.14 10.36 15.36
N CYS A 21 20.50 9.20 15.46
CA CYS A 21 20.36 8.52 16.72
C CYS A 21 21.73 7.96 17.10
N THR A 22 22.07 8.01 18.38
CA THR A 22 23.26 7.36 18.91
C THR A 22 22.82 6.40 20.01
N GLU A 23 23.58 5.32 20.23
CA GLU A 23 23.26 4.39 21.32
C GLU A 23 23.19 5.10 22.67
N GLU A 24 24.13 6.00 22.94
CA GLU A 24 24.14 6.79 24.17
C GLU A 24 22.92 7.70 24.28
N GLY A 25 22.54 8.38 23.20
CA GLY A 25 21.33 9.19 23.13
C GLY A 25 20.08 8.35 23.43
N CYS A 26 19.93 7.20 22.77
CA CYS A 26 18.78 6.32 22.98
C CYS A 26 18.74 5.76 24.40
N ARG A 27 19.88 5.40 25.01
CA ARG A 27 19.91 4.92 26.41
C ARG A 27 19.47 5.99 27.42
N ARG A 28 19.72 7.27 27.12
CA ARG A 28 19.32 8.40 27.97
C ARG A 28 17.85 8.80 27.76
N SER A 29 17.24 8.42 26.65
CA SER A 29 15.83 8.67 26.38
C SER A 29 14.93 7.93 27.37
N PRO A 30 13.85 8.56 27.87
CA PRO A 30 12.93 7.92 28.80
C PRO A 30 11.83 7.13 28.08
N GLY A 31 11.43 6.00 28.68
CA GLY A 31 10.19 5.30 28.36
C GLY A 31 10.01 5.00 26.86
N PRO A 32 8.83 5.25 26.27
CA PRO A 32 8.56 4.95 24.86
C PRO A 32 9.50 5.63 23.85
N LEU A 33 10.04 6.81 24.19
CA LEU A 33 10.99 7.52 23.31
C LEU A 33 12.31 6.77 23.16
N ARG A 34 12.68 5.94 24.14
CA ARG A 34 13.85 5.06 24.05
C ARG A 34 13.66 4.01 22.97
N GLU A 35 12.51 3.35 22.95
CA GLU A 35 12.21 2.28 21.99
C GLU A 35 12.14 2.82 20.57
N ALA A 36 11.44 3.94 20.37
CA ALA A 36 11.43 4.64 19.08
C ALA A 36 12.84 5.06 18.62
N CYS A 37 13.67 5.57 19.54
CA CYS A 37 15.05 5.93 19.23
C CYS A 37 15.88 4.71 18.78
N PHE A 38 15.76 3.57 19.47
CA PHE A 38 16.49 2.36 19.09
C PHE A 38 16.00 1.76 17.77
N HIS A 39 14.70 1.83 17.49
CA HIS A 39 14.15 1.46 16.18
C HIS A 39 14.73 2.36 15.09
N THR A 40 14.69 3.69 15.26
CA THR A 40 15.31 4.63 14.28
C THR A 40 16.81 4.38 14.12
N LEU A 41 17.54 4.12 15.20
CA LEU A 41 18.96 3.77 15.16
C LEU A 41 19.20 2.49 14.35
N ALA A 42 18.34 1.48 14.48
CA ALA A 42 18.42 0.26 13.69
C ALA A 42 18.26 0.56 12.20
N LEU A 43 17.28 1.37 11.82
CA LEU A 43 17.06 1.77 10.42
C LEU A 43 18.27 2.55 9.86
N GLN A 44 18.87 3.45 10.65
CA GLN A 44 20.08 4.18 10.25
C GLN A 44 21.29 3.25 9.98
N ARG A 45 21.33 2.09 10.64
CA ARG A 45 22.43 1.11 10.52
C ARG A 45 22.16 0.05 9.47
N ALA A 46 20.91 -0.25 9.15
CA ALA A 46 20.50 -1.44 8.39
C ALA A 46 21.29 -1.67 7.09
N GLU A 47 21.59 -0.61 6.34
CA GLU A 47 22.33 -0.72 5.07
C GLU A 47 23.83 -1.04 5.23
N ARG A 48 24.48 -0.54 6.30
CA ARG A 48 25.95 -0.54 6.43
C ARG A 48 26.47 -1.43 7.55
N ASP A 49 25.64 -1.65 8.57
CA ASP A 49 25.94 -2.42 9.77
C ASP A 49 24.67 -3.17 10.21
N PRO A 50 24.28 -4.22 9.47
CA PRO A 50 23.04 -4.92 9.76
C PRO A 50 23.12 -5.71 11.08
N GLU A 51 24.31 -6.13 11.51
CA GLU A 51 24.48 -6.74 12.83
C GLU A 51 24.22 -5.72 13.94
N GLY A 52 24.81 -4.52 13.83
CA GLY A 52 24.54 -3.41 14.75
C GLY A 52 23.11 -2.88 14.70
N ALA A 53 22.42 -3.02 13.56
CA ALA A 53 20.99 -2.73 13.43
C ALA A 53 20.14 -3.73 14.25
N LEU A 54 20.43 -5.03 14.15
CA LEU A 54 19.72 -6.06 14.92
C LEU A 54 20.01 -5.96 16.42
N LEU A 55 21.25 -5.59 16.80
CA LEU A 55 21.58 -5.27 18.18
C LEU A 55 20.76 -4.07 18.70
N ALA A 56 20.52 -3.05 17.87
CA ALA A 56 19.65 -1.94 18.22
C ALA A 56 18.18 -2.39 18.34
N CYS A 57 17.67 -3.25 17.45
CA CYS A 57 16.32 -3.82 17.60
C CYS A 57 16.16 -4.61 18.90
N ALA A 58 17.20 -5.31 19.39
CA ALA A 58 17.15 -6.04 20.66
C ALA A 58 16.99 -5.12 21.90
N GLU A 59 17.21 -3.81 21.76
CA GLU A 59 16.96 -2.82 22.81
C GLU A 59 15.51 -2.36 22.88
N VAL A 60 14.71 -2.64 21.85
CA VAL A 60 13.25 -2.45 21.83
C VAL A 60 12.59 -3.57 22.65
N LYS A 61 11.90 -3.23 23.73
CA LYS A 61 11.39 -4.20 24.71
C LYS A 61 9.93 -4.59 24.48
N THR A 62 9.17 -3.79 23.74
CA THR A 62 7.83 -4.16 23.32
C THR A 62 7.93 -5.20 22.19
N ASP A 63 7.44 -6.42 22.43
CA ASP A 63 7.50 -7.52 21.44
C ASP A 63 7.04 -7.11 20.04
N ALA A 64 5.92 -6.38 19.96
CA ALA A 64 5.39 -5.93 18.68
C ALA A 64 6.36 -5.00 17.93
N LEU A 65 6.91 -4.00 18.61
CA LEU A 65 7.85 -3.04 18.03
C LEU A 65 9.22 -3.70 17.74
N HIS A 66 9.62 -4.69 18.54
CA HIS A 66 10.85 -5.44 18.27
C HIS A 66 10.78 -6.18 16.93
N TRP A 67 9.69 -6.92 16.70
CA TRP A 67 9.52 -7.66 15.44
C TRP A 67 9.24 -6.75 14.24
N GLU A 68 8.60 -5.61 14.45
CA GLU A 68 8.50 -4.54 13.46
C GLU A 68 9.90 -4.02 13.06
N CYS A 69 10.74 -3.70 14.05
CA CYS A 69 12.12 -3.27 13.81
C CYS A 69 12.93 -4.29 13.00
N VAL A 70 12.84 -5.58 13.34
CA VAL A 70 13.52 -6.65 12.59
C VAL A 70 12.99 -6.75 11.16
N ALA A 71 11.68 -6.64 10.96
CA ALA A 71 11.07 -6.65 9.63
C ALA A 71 11.53 -5.46 8.77
N ASP A 72 11.58 -4.26 9.34
CA ASP A 72 12.04 -3.06 8.63
C ASP A 72 13.53 -3.13 8.27
N VAL A 73 14.37 -3.70 9.14
CA VAL A 73 15.80 -3.96 8.83
C VAL A 73 15.91 -4.93 7.65
N ALA A 74 15.09 -5.98 7.61
CA ALA A 74 15.06 -6.90 6.48
C ALA A 74 14.60 -6.22 5.18
N GLU A 75 13.56 -5.37 5.24
CA GLU A 75 13.08 -4.56 4.11
C GLU A 75 14.22 -3.70 3.53
N LEU A 76 14.89 -2.90 4.36
CA LEU A 76 15.99 -2.02 3.93
C LEU A 76 17.20 -2.79 3.38
N ARG A 77 17.47 -3.98 3.92
CA ARG A 77 18.58 -4.83 3.47
C ARG A 77 18.27 -5.57 2.17
N SER A 78 17.00 -5.82 1.88
CA SER A 78 16.60 -6.68 0.76
C SER A 78 17.21 -6.31 -0.59
N PRO A 79 17.30 -5.02 -1.00
CA PRO A 79 17.94 -4.66 -2.27
C PRO A 79 19.46 -4.94 -2.31
N LEU A 80 20.12 -5.05 -1.16
CA LEU A 80 21.57 -5.22 -1.02
C LEU A 80 21.96 -6.69 -0.80
N ASP A 81 21.15 -7.44 -0.05
CA ASP A 81 21.40 -8.82 0.35
C ASP A 81 20.06 -9.56 0.55
N ARG A 82 19.47 -10.01 -0.56
CA ARG A 82 18.18 -10.73 -0.55
C ARG A 82 18.20 -11.99 0.32
N PRO A 83 19.19 -12.92 0.18
CA PRO A 83 19.20 -14.12 1.02
C PRO A 83 19.29 -13.79 2.51
N GLY A 84 20.09 -12.79 2.88
CA GLY A 84 20.18 -12.32 4.27
C GLY A 84 18.87 -11.73 4.77
N ALA A 85 18.21 -10.87 3.98
CA ALA A 85 16.92 -10.28 4.32
C ALA A 85 15.80 -11.33 4.45
N GLU A 86 15.74 -12.31 3.54
CA GLU A 86 14.80 -13.43 3.63
C GLU A 86 15.05 -14.26 4.89
N ALA A 87 16.31 -14.60 5.19
CA ALA A 87 16.66 -15.33 6.40
C ALA A 87 16.22 -14.58 7.68
N LEU A 88 16.32 -13.24 7.70
CA LEU A 88 15.81 -12.43 8.81
C LEU A 88 14.30 -12.57 8.98
N CYS A 89 13.52 -12.53 7.91
CA CYS A 89 12.07 -12.73 8.00
C CYS A 89 11.72 -14.10 8.62
N GLU A 90 12.45 -15.16 8.27
CA GLU A 90 12.23 -16.51 8.82
C GLU A 90 12.54 -16.59 10.33
N THR A 91 13.28 -15.63 10.91
CA THR A 91 13.52 -15.57 12.35
C THR A 91 12.35 -14.99 13.15
N ILE A 92 11.37 -14.35 12.49
CA ILE A 92 10.27 -13.63 13.15
C ILE A 92 9.16 -14.62 13.54
N PRO A 93 8.95 -14.92 14.84
CA PRO A 93 7.98 -15.94 15.24
C PRO A 93 6.51 -15.53 15.04
N PRO A 94 6.08 -14.30 15.39
CA PRO A 94 4.69 -13.91 15.17
C PRO A 94 4.34 -13.82 13.69
N LYS A 95 3.37 -14.64 13.27
CA LYS A 95 2.92 -14.72 11.87
C LYS A 95 2.60 -13.36 11.24
N LYS A 96 1.96 -12.45 11.98
CA LYS A 96 1.64 -11.10 11.50
C LYS A 96 2.89 -10.36 11.00
N TRP A 97 3.97 -10.38 11.79
CA TRP A 97 5.20 -9.65 11.51
C TRP A 97 6.08 -10.39 10.50
N HIS A 98 6.09 -11.72 10.52
CA HIS A 98 6.68 -12.53 9.44
C HIS A 98 6.05 -12.17 8.09
N ASP A 99 4.73 -12.23 7.98
CA ASP A 99 4.01 -11.92 6.74
C ASP A 99 4.26 -10.46 6.30
N GLN A 100 4.35 -9.53 7.27
CA GLN A 100 4.67 -8.11 7.01
C GLN A 100 6.10 -7.95 6.49
N CYS A 101 7.07 -8.69 7.04
CA CYS A 101 8.45 -8.69 6.59
C CYS A 101 8.55 -9.11 5.12
N ILE A 102 7.88 -10.21 4.75
CA ILE A 102 7.82 -10.68 3.36
C ILE A 102 7.18 -9.64 2.43
N PHE A 103 6.11 -8.97 2.88
CA PHE A 103 5.53 -7.86 2.12
C PHE A 103 6.53 -6.69 1.97
N GLY A 104 7.27 -6.34 3.02
CA GLY A 104 8.35 -5.36 2.97
C GLY A 104 9.42 -5.72 1.93
N LEU A 105 9.88 -6.98 1.88
CA LEU A 105 10.83 -7.45 0.85
C LEU A 105 10.30 -7.20 -0.57
N ALA A 106 9.01 -7.43 -0.78
CA ALA A 106 8.35 -7.18 -2.06
C ALA A 106 8.43 -5.69 -2.41
N MET A 107 8.03 -4.81 -1.48
CA MET A 107 8.02 -3.36 -1.63
C MET A 107 9.41 -2.78 -1.90
N ALA A 108 10.44 -3.27 -1.19
CA ALA A 108 11.82 -2.81 -1.37
C ALA A 108 12.39 -3.09 -2.77
N ASN A 109 11.87 -4.14 -3.45
CA ASN A 109 12.40 -4.59 -4.73
C ASN A 109 11.54 -4.20 -5.94
N VAL A 110 10.40 -3.51 -5.76
CA VAL A 110 9.44 -3.22 -6.86
C VAL A 110 10.06 -2.49 -8.04
N ARG A 111 11.07 -1.64 -7.80
CA ARG A 111 11.76 -0.89 -8.86
C ARG A 111 12.95 -1.63 -9.46
N GLY A 112 13.68 -2.39 -8.65
CA GLY A 112 14.91 -3.06 -9.08
C GLY A 112 14.67 -4.44 -9.71
N ASP A 113 13.66 -5.17 -9.23
CA ASP A 113 13.30 -6.51 -9.70
C ASP A 113 11.80 -6.79 -9.49
N PRO A 114 10.95 -6.28 -10.40
CA PRO A 114 9.51 -6.50 -10.35
C PRO A 114 9.09 -7.99 -10.31
N PRO A 115 9.73 -8.91 -11.08
CA PRO A 115 9.42 -10.34 -10.97
C PRO A 115 9.64 -10.91 -9.58
N TYR A 116 10.77 -10.60 -8.94
CA TYR A 116 11.03 -11.00 -7.56
C TYR A 116 9.99 -10.42 -6.59
N ALA A 117 9.70 -9.12 -6.70
CA ALA A 117 8.73 -8.45 -5.85
C ALA A 117 7.34 -9.12 -5.90
N ARG A 118 6.85 -9.42 -7.10
CA ARG A 118 5.57 -10.13 -7.29
C ARG A 118 5.59 -11.52 -6.67
N ALA A 119 6.69 -12.27 -6.81
CA ALA A 119 6.82 -13.61 -6.25
C ALA A 119 6.71 -13.61 -4.72
N GLN A 120 7.21 -12.58 -4.04
CA GLN A 120 7.09 -12.47 -2.58
C GLN A 120 5.65 -12.30 -2.11
N CYS A 121 4.76 -11.71 -2.92
CA CYS A 121 3.37 -11.55 -2.52
C CYS A 121 2.67 -12.89 -2.25
N GLU A 122 3.03 -13.96 -2.95
CA GLU A 122 2.48 -15.30 -2.68
C GLU A 122 2.87 -15.84 -1.30
N ARG A 123 4.00 -15.39 -0.77
CA ARG A 123 4.52 -15.75 0.56
C ARG A 123 4.06 -14.80 1.66
N ALA A 124 3.49 -13.64 1.32
CA ALA A 124 3.05 -12.62 2.28
C ALA A 124 1.80 -13.01 3.10
N GLY A 125 1.35 -14.26 3.03
CA GLY A 125 0.33 -14.84 3.91
C GLY A 125 -0.94 -13.98 4.01
N MET A 126 -1.22 -13.44 5.20
CA MET A 126 -2.40 -12.61 5.42
C MET A 126 -2.38 -11.27 4.67
N TRP A 127 -1.21 -10.82 4.22
CA TRP A 127 -1.04 -9.61 3.44
C TRP A 127 -0.97 -9.87 1.92
N ARG A 128 -1.09 -11.12 1.45
CA ARG A 128 -0.97 -11.46 0.01
C ARG A 128 -1.77 -10.54 -0.90
N ASP A 129 -3.06 -10.37 -0.62
CA ASP A 129 -3.93 -9.61 -1.51
C ASP A 129 -3.61 -8.09 -1.48
N PHE A 130 -3.18 -7.58 -0.33
CA PHE A 130 -2.66 -6.20 -0.20
C PHE A 130 -1.32 -6.03 -0.93
N CYS A 131 -0.42 -7.00 -0.77
CA CYS A 131 0.86 -7.03 -1.47
C CYS A 131 0.66 -6.99 -2.97
N ARG A 132 -0.19 -7.86 -3.54
CA ARG A 132 -0.49 -7.85 -4.98
C ARG A 132 -1.03 -6.51 -5.45
N HIS A 133 -1.91 -5.89 -4.66
CA HIS A 133 -2.46 -4.57 -4.96
C HIS A 133 -1.38 -3.46 -4.94
N ASP A 134 -0.59 -3.37 -3.87
CA ASP A 134 0.38 -2.29 -3.66
C ASP A 134 1.64 -2.49 -4.52
N VAL A 135 2.22 -3.69 -4.55
CA VAL A 135 3.41 -4.00 -5.36
C VAL A 135 3.14 -3.83 -6.84
N ASN A 136 2.02 -4.37 -7.35
CA ASN A 136 1.73 -4.18 -8.77
C ASN A 136 1.34 -2.73 -9.09
N GLY A 137 0.76 -2.01 -8.14
CA GLY A 137 0.53 -0.57 -8.24
C GLY A 137 1.83 0.24 -8.33
N GLU A 138 2.82 -0.07 -7.50
CA GLU A 138 4.16 0.55 -7.57
C GLU A 138 4.88 0.25 -8.88
N ILE A 139 4.81 -1.01 -9.34
CA ILE A 139 5.36 -1.39 -10.65
C ILE A 139 4.67 -0.60 -11.77
N ALA A 140 3.37 -0.36 -11.68
CA ALA A 140 2.63 0.37 -12.72
C ALA A 140 3.15 1.79 -12.92
N GLN A 141 3.66 2.45 -11.88
CA GLN A 141 4.22 3.81 -12.00
C GLN A 141 5.50 3.87 -12.85
N VAL A 142 6.19 2.74 -13.06
CA VAL A 142 7.43 2.67 -13.85
C VAL A 142 7.27 1.84 -15.13
N ASP A 143 6.46 0.79 -15.08
CA ASP A 143 6.18 -0.13 -16.20
C ASP A 143 4.67 -0.49 -16.21
N PRO A 144 3.81 0.42 -16.69
CA PRO A 144 2.36 0.23 -16.71
C PRO A 144 1.92 -0.96 -17.55
N GLU A 145 2.65 -1.26 -18.63
CA GLU A 145 2.31 -2.36 -19.54
C GLU A 145 2.58 -3.72 -18.89
N SER A 146 3.74 -3.89 -18.22
CA SER A 146 4.02 -5.10 -17.44
C SER A 146 3.05 -5.25 -16.27
N ALA A 147 2.68 -4.17 -15.60
CA ALA A 147 1.70 -4.19 -14.52
C ALA A 147 0.30 -4.62 -15.00
N LEU A 148 -0.14 -4.12 -16.15
CA LEU A 148 -1.38 -4.55 -16.79
C LEU A 148 -1.30 -6.01 -17.22
N ALA A 149 -0.23 -6.42 -17.90
CA ALA A 149 -0.02 -7.80 -18.33
C ALA A 149 -0.10 -8.78 -17.15
N PHE A 150 0.45 -8.40 -16.00
CA PHE A 150 0.33 -9.19 -14.77
C PHE A 150 -1.12 -9.34 -14.30
N CYS A 151 -1.89 -8.23 -14.20
CA CYS A 151 -3.30 -8.33 -13.82
C CYS A 151 -4.15 -9.14 -14.82
N LEU A 152 -3.77 -9.15 -16.10
CA LEU A 152 -4.43 -9.96 -17.13
C LEU A 152 -4.10 -11.46 -17.00
N LEU A 153 -2.90 -11.78 -16.52
CA LEU A 153 -2.42 -13.16 -16.36
C LEU A 153 -2.81 -13.79 -15.03
N GLU A 154 -3.11 -12.99 -13.99
CA GLU A 154 -3.52 -13.53 -12.70
C GLU A 154 -4.74 -14.46 -12.86
N SER A 155 -4.46 -15.76 -12.75
CA SER A 155 -5.45 -16.84 -12.66
C SER A 155 -5.99 -16.91 -11.21
N GLY A 156 -6.60 -15.82 -10.79
CA GLY A 156 -7.24 -15.69 -9.49
C GLY A 156 -8.76 -15.80 -9.54
N THR A 157 -9.37 -15.84 -8.37
CA THR A 157 -10.79 -15.52 -8.21
C THR A 157 -11.04 -14.07 -8.64
N PRO A 158 -12.25 -13.70 -9.10
CA PRO A 158 -12.59 -12.31 -9.40
C PRO A 158 -12.28 -11.34 -8.25
N LEU A 159 -12.31 -11.84 -7.00
CA LEU A 159 -11.96 -11.06 -5.81
C LEU A 159 -10.47 -10.71 -5.72
N GLN A 160 -9.59 -11.65 -6.09
CA GLN A 160 -8.13 -11.45 -6.14
C GLN A 160 -7.77 -10.48 -7.27
N ASN A 161 -8.31 -10.73 -8.47
CA ASN A 161 -8.01 -9.92 -9.66
C ASN A 161 -8.55 -8.49 -9.53
N ARG A 162 -9.66 -8.29 -8.80
CA ARG A 162 -10.18 -6.97 -8.45
C ARG A 162 -9.15 -6.10 -7.72
N GLY A 163 -8.36 -6.68 -6.82
CA GLY A 163 -7.31 -5.95 -6.09
C GLY A 163 -6.23 -5.42 -7.04
N CYS A 164 -5.78 -6.26 -7.98
CA CYS A 164 -4.77 -5.89 -8.97
C CYS A 164 -5.21 -4.69 -9.82
N PHE A 165 -6.42 -4.74 -10.41
CA PHE A 165 -6.94 -3.64 -11.23
C PHE A 165 -7.20 -2.37 -10.44
N HIS A 166 -7.69 -2.48 -9.20
CA HIS A 166 -7.83 -1.32 -8.31
C HIS A 166 -6.48 -0.63 -8.05
N GLY A 167 -5.43 -1.43 -7.82
CA GLY A 167 -4.06 -0.93 -7.65
C GLY A 167 -3.58 -0.17 -8.89
N LEU A 168 -3.76 -0.72 -10.09
CA LEU A 168 -3.38 -0.04 -11.35
C LEU A 168 -4.00 1.36 -11.44
N GLY A 169 -5.32 1.46 -11.32
CA GLY A 169 -6.02 2.73 -11.44
C GLY A 169 -5.60 3.73 -10.35
N LYS A 170 -5.39 3.25 -9.12
CA LYS A 170 -5.00 4.08 -7.98
C LYS A 170 -3.59 4.64 -8.11
N TYR A 171 -2.60 3.78 -8.36
CA TYR A 171 -1.20 4.20 -8.34
C TYR A 171 -0.81 4.99 -9.59
N LEU A 172 -1.27 4.57 -10.78
CA LEU A 172 -1.12 5.39 -11.98
C LEU A 172 -1.89 6.70 -11.86
N GLY A 173 -3.10 6.67 -11.30
CA GLY A 173 -3.93 7.87 -11.17
C GLY A 173 -3.32 8.98 -10.31
N ARG A 174 -2.33 8.67 -9.46
CA ARG A 174 -1.60 9.67 -8.67
C ARG A 174 -0.58 10.46 -9.49
N THR A 175 -0.01 9.83 -10.52
CA THR A 175 1.08 10.41 -11.32
C THR A 175 0.62 10.81 -12.72
N ASP A 176 -0.22 9.99 -13.34
CA ASP A 176 -0.75 10.19 -14.69
C ASP A 176 -2.21 9.65 -14.80
N PRO A 177 -3.22 10.48 -14.48
CA PRO A 177 -4.63 10.10 -14.56
C PRO A 177 -5.10 9.70 -15.97
N ASP A 178 -4.51 10.26 -17.02
CA ASP A 178 -4.90 9.99 -18.40
C ASP A 178 -4.37 8.61 -18.86
N LEU A 179 -3.12 8.30 -18.50
CA LEU A 179 -2.57 6.96 -18.70
C LEU A 179 -3.33 5.91 -17.88
N ALA A 180 -3.62 6.20 -16.61
CA ALA A 180 -4.42 5.31 -15.75
C ALA A 180 -5.78 4.99 -16.40
N LEU A 181 -6.44 5.99 -16.95
CA LEU A 181 -7.69 5.82 -17.68
C LEU A 181 -7.53 4.92 -18.91
N ALA A 182 -6.48 5.16 -19.72
CA ALA A 182 -6.18 4.35 -20.90
C ALA A 182 -5.91 2.87 -20.52
N ILE A 183 -5.20 2.62 -19.42
CA ILE A 183 -4.98 1.29 -18.87
C ILE A 183 -6.28 0.66 -18.38
N CYS A 184 -7.11 1.39 -17.64
CA CYS A 184 -8.41 0.88 -17.17
C CYS A 184 -9.35 0.50 -18.33
N ALA A 185 -9.30 1.20 -19.46
CA ALA A 185 -10.09 0.88 -20.65
C ALA A 185 -9.69 -0.46 -21.32
N ARG A 186 -8.50 -0.99 -20.99
CA ARG A 186 -7.99 -2.28 -21.49
C ARG A 186 -8.26 -3.44 -20.55
N ALA A 187 -8.86 -3.19 -19.38
CA ALA A 187 -9.29 -4.25 -18.48
C ALA A 187 -10.36 -5.14 -19.16
N PRO A 188 -10.35 -6.47 -18.98
CA PRO A 188 -11.28 -7.35 -19.66
C PRO A 188 -12.74 -7.03 -19.30
N THR A 189 -13.60 -6.86 -20.30
CA THR A 189 -14.99 -6.45 -20.10
C THR A 189 -15.96 -7.61 -19.91
N HIS A 190 -15.54 -8.85 -20.19
CA HIS A 190 -16.32 -10.05 -19.91
C HIS A 190 -16.52 -10.29 -18.40
N GLU A 191 -15.66 -9.66 -17.58
CA GLU A 191 -15.80 -9.56 -16.13
C GLU A 191 -15.89 -8.06 -15.76
N PRO A 192 -17.11 -7.48 -15.68
CA PRO A 192 -17.31 -6.04 -15.49
C PRO A 192 -16.65 -5.47 -14.24
N LEU A 193 -16.37 -6.31 -13.23
CA LEU A 193 -15.69 -5.89 -12.01
C LEU A 193 -14.27 -5.37 -12.27
N TYR A 194 -13.54 -5.85 -13.28
CA TYR A 194 -12.16 -5.41 -13.52
C TYR A 194 -12.06 -3.93 -13.92
N PRO A 195 -12.70 -3.48 -15.01
CA PRO A 195 -12.70 -2.05 -15.36
C PRO A 195 -13.36 -1.17 -14.27
N GLN A 196 -14.41 -1.66 -13.61
CA GLN A 196 -15.04 -0.93 -12.50
C GLN A 196 -14.09 -0.69 -11.33
N ASN A 197 -13.33 -1.70 -10.90
CA ASN A 197 -12.38 -1.54 -9.81
C ASN A 197 -11.18 -0.69 -10.20
N CYS A 198 -10.71 -0.77 -11.45
CA CYS A 198 -9.68 0.13 -11.95
C CYS A 198 -10.15 1.59 -11.89
N LEU A 199 -11.35 1.88 -12.40
CA LEU A 199 -11.93 3.23 -12.35
C LEU A 199 -12.24 3.69 -10.92
N HIS A 200 -12.63 2.79 -10.02
CA HIS A 200 -12.74 3.09 -8.60
C HIS A 200 -11.40 3.53 -8.00
N GLY A 201 -10.31 2.82 -8.30
CA GLY A 201 -8.96 3.21 -7.90
C GLY A 201 -8.56 4.57 -8.46
N LEU A 202 -8.84 4.83 -9.74
CA LEU A 202 -8.57 6.10 -10.39
C LEU A 202 -9.37 7.27 -9.77
N GLY A 203 -10.66 7.06 -9.51
CA GLY A 203 -11.50 8.06 -8.83
C GLY A 203 -10.98 8.42 -7.44
N TRP A 204 -10.53 7.42 -6.67
CA TRP A 204 -9.84 7.64 -5.40
C TRP A 204 -8.58 8.49 -5.59
N ALA A 205 -7.70 8.10 -6.51
CA ALA A 205 -6.39 8.74 -6.69
C ALA A 205 -6.50 10.22 -7.09
N VAL A 206 -7.37 10.54 -8.05
CA VAL A 206 -7.56 11.95 -8.45
C VAL A 206 -8.17 12.76 -7.31
N ALA A 207 -9.04 12.16 -6.50
CA ALA A 207 -9.64 12.82 -5.34
C ALA A 207 -8.66 13.06 -4.19
N GLU A 208 -7.50 12.38 -4.15
CA GLU A 208 -6.43 12.69 -3.18
C GLU A 208 -5.85 14.09 -3.41
N THR A 209 -5.92 14.60 -4.65
CA THR A 209 -5.40 15.93 -5.02
C THR A 209 -6.53 16.95 -5.26
N SER A 210 -7.59 16.55 -5.98
CA SER A 210 -8.71 17.44 -6.30
C SER A 210 -10.00 16.66 -6.48
N GLN A 211 -10.93 16.82 -5.54
CA GLN A 211 -12.25 16.21 -5.62
C GLN A 211 -13.02 16.66 -6.87
N ASP A 212 -12.98 17.94 -7.23
CA ASP A 212 -13.69 18.47 -8.40
C ASP A 212 -13.15 17.90 -9.72
N ALA A 213 -11.83 17.72 -9.82
CA ALA A 213 -11.22 17.06 -10.96
C ALA A 213 -11.68 15.59 -11.06
N ALA A 214 -11.75 14.89 -9.93
CA ALA A 214 -12.22 13.51 -9.88
C ALA A 214 -13.70 13.40 -10.29
N LEU A 215 -14.56 14.30 -9.81
CA LEU A 215 -15.97 14.36 -10.22
C LEU A 215 -16.13 14.61 -11.72
N THR A 216 -15.34 15.53 -12.26
CA THR A 216 -15.31 15.82 -13.71
C THR A 216 -14.86 14.59 -14.50
N LEU A 217 -13.87 13.85 -14.00
CA LEU A 217 -13.39 12.61 -14.61
C LEU A 217 -14.46 11.51 -14.59
N CYS A 218 -15.14 11.32 -13.45
CA CYS A 218 -16.18 10.30 -13.30
C CYS A 218 -17.43 10.62 -14.14
N ALA A 219 -17.85 11.89 -14.23
CA ALA A 219 -19.02 12.31 -15.00
C ALA A 219 -18.88 12.10 -16.51
N LYS A 220 -17.64 12.04 -17.03
CA LYS A 220 -17.35 11.70 -18.44
C LYS A 220 -17.50 10.21 -18.75
N ARG A 221 -17.89 9.38 -17.77
CA ARG A 221 -18.11 7.94 -17.93
C ARG A 221 -19.62 7.65 -17.97
N GLY A 222 -19.98 6.52 -18.58
CA GLY A 222 -21.37 6.07 -18.66
C GLY A 222 -21.68 4.95 -17.66
N GLY A 223 -22.88 4.98 -17.08
CA GLY A 223 -23.44 3.88 -16.29
C GLY A 223 -22.57 3.43 -15.11
N ALA A 224 -22.42 2.11 -14.95
CA ALA A 224 -21.72 1.50 -13.82
C ALA A 224 -20.25 1.92 -13.66
N TYR A 225 -19.61 2.42 -14.73
CA TYR A 225 -18.25 2.94 -14.70
C TYR A 225 -18.16 4.33 -14.05
N ALA A 226 -19.15 5.20 -14.30
CA ALA A 226 -19.27 6.48 -13.59
C ALA A 226 -19.55 6.24 -12.11
N ASP A 227 -20.48 5.32 -11.81
CA ASP A 227 -20.83 4.92 -10.45
C ASP A 227 -19.62 4.40 -9.69
N SER A 228 -18.85 3.47 -10.28
CA SER A 228 -17.67 2.89 -9.62
C SER A 228 -16.56 3.91 -9.40
N CYS A 229 -16.34 4.81 -10.36
CA CYS A 229 -15.41 5.94 -10.20
C CYS A 229 -15.83 6.86 -9.05
N LEU A 230 -17.12 7.24 -9.00
CA LEU A 230 -17.67 8.11 -7.96
C LEU A 230 -17.61 7.44 -6.57
N MET A 231 -17.81 6.13 -6.49
CA MET A 231 -17.58 5.37 -5.27
C MET A 231 -16.13 5.48 -4.78
N GLY A 232 -15.16 5.51 -5.70
CA GLY A 232 -13.75 5.78 -5.38
C GLY A 232 -13.54 7.17 -4.76
N VAL A 233 -14.18 8.20 -5.32
CA VAL A 233 -14.16 9.57 -4.79
C VAL A 233 -14.79 9.61 -3.39
N SER A 234 -15.96 9.02 -3.22
CA SER A 234 -16.65 8.91 -1.92
C SER A 234 -15.78 8.19 -0.89
N ALA A 235 -15.13 7.10 -1.29
CA ALA A 235 -14.27 6.33 -0.41
C ALA A 235 -13.05 7.11 0.08
N ASN A 236 -12.49 8.00 -0.76
CA ASN A 236 -11.45 8.94 -0.32
C ASN A 236 -12.02 10.03 0.60
N ALA A 237 -13.14 10.67 0.24
CA ALA A 237 -13.78 11.73 1.03
C ALA A 237 -14.10 11.27 2.46
N LYS A 238 -14.55 10.01 2.62
CA LYS A 238 -14.87 9.40 3.91
C LYS A 238 -13.74 9.51 4.94
N ARG A 239 -12.48 9.54 4.50
CA ARG A 239 -11.31 9.66 5.39
C ARG A 239 -11.31 10.98 6.17
N PHE A 240 -12.01 11.99 5.67
CA PHE A 240 -12.00 13.35 6.19
C PHE A 240 -13.41 13.82 6.59
N ASP A 241 -14.42 13.44 5.82
CA ASP A 241 -15.81 13.84 6.03
C ASP A 241 -16.78 12.73 5.56
N ALA A 242 -17.41 12.06 6.53
CA ALA A 242 -18.39 11.01 6.26
C ALA A 242 -19.72 11.55 5.67
N ALA A 243 -20.11 12.78 5.98
CA ALA A 243 -21.30 13.40 5.42
C ALA A 243 -21.10 13.74 3.95
N GLU A 244 -19.93 14.25 3.59
CA GLU A 244 -19.55 14.47 2.20
C GLU A 244 -19.48 13.16 1.42
N ALA A 245 -18.87 12.11 1.99
CA ALA A 245 -18.87 10.78 1.39
C ALA A 245 -20.29 10.27 1.10
N LEU A 246 -21.24 10.47 2.02
CA LEU A 246 -22.65 10.13 1.83
C LEU A 246 -23.32 10.96 0.74
N ARG A 247 -23.03 12.27 0.68
CA ARG A 247 -23.52 13.14 -0.38
C ARG A 247 -23.06 12.65 -1.75
N LEU A 248 -21.78 12.27 -1.87
CA LEU A 248 -21.20 11.70 -3.08
C LEU A 248 -21.85 10.37 -3.46
N CYS A 249 -22.17 9.50 -2.50
CA CYS A 249 -22.94 8.28 -2.76
C CYS A 249 -24.31 8.57 -3.38
N GLY A 250 -24.95 9.70 -3.04
CA GLY A 250 -26.21 10.12 -3.65
C GLY A 250 -26.15 10.34 -5.17
N GLY A 251 -24.95 10.57 -5.72
CA GLY A 251 -24.72 10.68 -7.17
C GLY A 251 -24.55 9.34 -7.89
N VAL A 252 -24.50 8.22 -7.16
CA VAL A 252 -24.43 6.87 -7.74
C VAL A 252 -25.82 6.47 -8.25
N VAL A 253 -25.92 6.19 -9.55
CA VAL A 253 -27.21 5.94 -10.23
C VAL A 253 -27.72 4.54 -9.95
N SER A 254 -26.85 3.53 -9.99
CA SER A 254 -27.23 2.16 -9.63
C SER A 254 -27.62 2.07 -8.15
N GLU A 255 -28.85 1.68 -7.89
CA GLU A 255 -29.37 1.54 -6.52
C GLU A 255 -28.53 0.59 -5.67
N ALA A 256 -28.18 -0.59 -6.22
CA ALA A 256 -27.36 -1.57 -5.51
C ALA A 256 -25.95 -1.04 -5.17
N LEU A 257 -25.33 -0.27 -6.08
CA LEU A 257 -24.03 0.35 -5.83
C LEU A 257 -24.13 1.52 -4.85
N ARG A 258 -25.20 2.33 -4.95
CA ARG A 258 -25.47 3.43 -4.03
C ARG A 258 -25.62 2.92 -2.60
N GLU A 259 -26.43 1.89 -2.38
CA GLU A 259 -26.56 1.30 -1.05
C GLU A 259 -25.22 0.77 -0.51
N LYS A 260 -24.41 0.15 -1.37
CA LYS A 260 -23.08 -0.33 -0.98
C LYS A 260 -22.16 0.83 -0.60
N CYS A 261 -22.20 1.92 -1.37
CA CYS A 261 -21.47 3.15 -1.10
C CYS A 261 -21.90 3.74 0.25
N GLU A 262 -23.20 3.90 0.50
CA GLU A 262 -23.72 4.47 1.74
C GLU A 262 -23.38 3.61 2.96
N ARG A 263 -23.52 2.27 2.86
CA ARG A 263 -23.10 1.35 3.93
C ARG A 263 -21.61 1.48 4.22
N PHE A 264 -20.80 1.71 3.19
CA PHE A 264 -19.36 1.94 3.37
C PHE A 264 -19.07 3.29 4.02
N ALA A 265 -19.76 4.36 3.61
CA ALA A 265 -19.58 5.72 4.12
C ALA A 265 -20.02 5.88 5.59
N ARG A 266 -21.03 5.12 6.04
CA ARG A 266 -21.54 5.17 7.44
C ARG A 266 -20.70 4.41 8.48
N ARG A 267 -19.88 3.46 8.04
CA ARG A 267 -19.05 2.62 8.94
C ARG A 267 -17.76 3.32 9.31
#